data_AF-A0A7V3VBN2-F1
#
_entry.id   AF-A0A7V3VBN2-F1
#
_cell.length_a   1.000
_cell.length_b   1.000
_cell.length_c   1.000
_cell.angle_alpha   90.00
_cell.angle_beta   90.00
_cell.angle_gamma   90.00
#
_symmetry.space_group_name_H-M   'P 1'
#
loop_
_entity.id
_entity.type
_entity.pdbx_description
1 polymer ?
#
loop_
_entity_poly.entity_id
_entity_poly.type
_entity_poly.pdbx_seq_one_letter_code
_entity_poly.pdbx_strand_id
1 'polypeptide(L)'
;MKFLKEFYSLIFVLLFIIGVSGMTFGVDFEELESNINKNRKDITLDNGLNVILLRIEGAQSVNILLGVKAGSLYEDKVGLANLTSESLLFKNKKYGFMEIPKSIESIGGVIDTSCDYDYSTISIKVLSSDIFDALSKLKDIIDNFYVDDEVLNIIKPNIISSLKSKEDDPWEVGKKAFWKVLYGDHPYGRDVQGDESIISLTKEDVMRFFNDFYKPDNSFLIVVGGFDLGKVEDFIKKEFSKWSEKSKKVSLPEVKELNPTNQVIVKKDLKQATIRVGHLSTNIKDKNGYALKVLNFIIAGGGFGSRLMDKIREKE
;
A
#
# COMPACT_ATOMS: atom_id res chain seq x y z
N MET A 1 8.00 -16.10 -15.31
CA MET A 1 9.23 -15.28 -15.48
C MET A 1 9.00 -13.76 -15.64
N LYS A 2 7.82 -13.24 -16.04
CA LYS A 2 7.54 -11.79 -16.10
C LYS A 2 7.23 -11.13 -14.74
N PHE A 3 6.76 -11.89 -13.75
CA PHE A 3 6.41 -11.41 -12.40
C PHE A 3 7.63 -11.22 -11.45
N LEU A 4 8.77 -11.85 -11.74
CA LEU A 4 9.95 -11.79 -10.85
C LEU A 4 10.64 -10.40 -10.83
N LYS A 5 10.45 -9.56 -11.84
CA LYS A 5 11.09 -8.22 -11.90
C LYS A 5 10.32 -7.15 -11.13
N GLU A 6 8.99 -7.27 -11.00
CA GLU A 6 8.18 -6.42 -10.11
C GLU A 6 8.51 -6.71 -8.63
N PHE A 7 9.12 -7.88 -8.35
CA PHE A 7 9.40 -8.44 -7.04
C PHE A 7 10.61 -7.83 -6.31
N TYR A 8 11.66 -7.42 -7.03
CA TYR A 8 12.82 -6.76 -6.42
C TYR A 8 12.47 -5.39 -5.81
N SER A 9 11.44 -4.73 -6.35
CA SER A 9 10.94 -3.48 -5.77
C SER A 9 10.17 -3.73 -4.47
N LEU A 10 9.47 -4.86 -4.36
CA LEU A 10 8.72 -5.25 -3.14
C LEU A 10 9.67 -5.68 -2.00
N ILE A 11 10.78 -6.34 -2.34
CA ILE A 11 11.84 -6.68 -1.37
C ILE A 11 12.48 -5.41 -0.79
N PHE A 12 12.71 -4.38 -1.61
CA PHE A 12 13.18 -3.08 -1.13
C PHE A 12 12.17 -2.37 -0.22
N VAL A 13 10.87 -2.47 -0.51
CA VAL A 13 9.80 -1.95 0.36
C VAL A 13 9.74 -2.73 1.68
N LEU A 14 9.90 -4.05 1.65
CA LEU A 14 9.99 -4.90 2.85
C LEU A 14 11.21 -4.56 3.72
N LEU A 15 12.37 -4.28 3.10
CA LEU A 15 13.56 -3.81 3.82
C LEU A 15 13.35 -2.42 4.44
N PHE A 16 12.55 -1.56 3.80
CA PHE A 16 12.19 -0.25 4.31
C PHE A 16 11.23 -0.32 5.51
N ILE A 17 10.28 -1.27 5.50
CA ILE A 17 9.37 -1.56 6.62
C ILE A 17 10.12 -2.11 7.85
N ILE A 18 11.25 -2.80 7.65
CA ILE A 18 12.11 -3.33 8.71
C ILE A 18 13.03 -2.24 9.33
N GLY A 19 13.01 -1.00 8.82
CA GLY A 19 13.79 0.10 9.40
C GLY A 19 15.29 0.00 9.14
N VAL A 20 15.72 -0.63 8.05
CA VAL A 20 17.12 -0.58 7.60
C VAL A 20 17.35 0.71 6.81
N SER A 21 17.17 1.86 7.45
CA SER A 21 17.63 3.15 6.94
C SER A 21 19.05 3.41 7.43
N GLY A 22 20.03 2.88 6.70
CA GLY A 22 21.43 3.30 6.81
C GLY A 22 22.38 2.28 7.44
N MET A 23 22.92 1.39 6.62
CA MET A 23 24.28 0.87 6.75
C MET A 23 24.65 0.16 5.44
N THR A 24 25.08 0.94 4.45
CA THR A 24 25.65 0.41 3.20
C THR A 24 27.17 0.42 3.25
N PHE A 25 27.75 -0.32 4.19
CA PHE A 25 29.16 -0.71 4.15
C PHE A 25 29.28 -2.18 4.59
N GLY A 26 29.64 -3.06 3.65
CA GLY A 26 30.03 -4.45 3.94
C GLY A 26 28.97 -5.54 3.75
N VAL A 27 27.80 -5.25 3.16
CA VAL A 27 26.83 -6.30 2.82
C VAL A 27 27.27 -7.01 1.55
N ASP A 28 27.65 -8.28 1.65
CA ASP A 28 27.79 -9.17 0.50
C ASP A 28 26.40 -9.46 -0.07
N PHE A 29 26.13 -8.90 -1.25
CA PHE A 29 24.83 -9.04 -1.90
C PHE A 29 24.57 -10.48 -2.37
N GLU A 30 25.60 -11.25 -2.72
CA GLU A 30 25.44 -12.66 -3.12
C GLU A 30 25.07 -13.51 -1.91
N GLU A 31 25.71 -13.27 -0.77
CA GLU A 31 25.37 -13.93 0.48
C GLU A 31 23.95 -13.57 0.96
N LEU A 32 23.57 -12.28 0.86
CA LEU A 32 22.23 -11.82 1.18
C LEU A 32 21.17 -12.46 0.27
N GLU A 33 21.40 -12.48 -1.04
CA GLU A 33 20.49 -13.11 -2.00
C GLU A 33 20.39 -14.62 -1.77
N SER A 34 21.51 -15.30 -1.51
CA SER A 34 21.55 -16.72 -1.19
C SER A 34 20.74 -17.03 0.07
N ASN A 35 20.90 -16.24 1.13
CA ASN A 35 20.17 -16.40 2.38
C ASN A 35 18.67 -16.12 2.23
N ILE A 36 18.30 -15.08 1.48
CA ILE A 36 16.89 -14.81 1.15
C ILE A 36 16.30 -15.99 0.38
N ASN A 37 16.97 -16.47 -0.67
CA ASN A 37 16.47 -17.55 -1.51
C ASN A 37 16.34 -18.87 -0.74
N LYS A 38 17.24 -19.16 0.20
CA LYS A 38 17.18 -20.37 1.04
C LYS A 38 16.01 -20.33 2.03
N ASN A 39 15.68 -19.15 2.56
CA ASN A 39 14.67 -18.98 3.60
C ASN A 39 13.32 -18.48 3.08
N ARG A 40 13.17 -18.39 1.75
CA ARG A 40 11.97 -17.92 1.07
C ARG A 40 11.20 -19.08 0.45
N LYS A 41 9.87 -19.00 0.55
CA LYS A 41 8.96 -19.88 -0.17
C LYS A 41 7.86 -19.07 -0.85
N ASP A 42 7.74 -19.26 -2.15
CA ASP A 42 6.66 -18.70 -2.96
C ASP A 42 5.65 -19.82 -3.25
N ILE A 43 4.39 -19.57 -2.95
CA ILE A 43 3.30 -20.55 -3.08
C ILE A 43 2.15 -19.87 -3.80
N THR A 44 1.58 -20.53 -4.81
CA THR A 44 0.27 -20.16 -5.34
C THR A 44 -0.70 -21.22 -4.88
N LEU A 45 -1.71 -20.84 -4.09
CA LEU A 45 -2.79 -21.74 -3.69
C LEU A 45 -3.74 -22.00 -4.88
N ASP A 46 -4.49 -23.10 -4.83
CA ASP A 46 -5.43 -23.48 -5.90
C ASP A 46 -6.54 -22.43 -6.15
N ASN A 47 -6.86 -21.62 -5.15
CA ASN A 47 -7.81 -20.51 -5.26
C ASN A 47 -7.21 -19.23 -5.88
N GLY A 48 -5.94 -19.24 -6.26
CA GLY A 48 -5.24 -18.11 -6.90
C GLY A 48 -4.50 -17.18 -5.94
N LEU A 49 -4.59 -17.38 -4.61
CA LEU A 49 -3.84 -16.58 -3.64
C LEU A 49 -2.34 -16.84 -3.79
N ASN A 50 -1.58 -15.78 -4.02
CA ASN A 50 -0.11 -15.83 -4.01
C ASN A 50 0.40 -15.57 -2.60
N VAL A 51 1.26 -16.44 -2.10
CA VAL A 51 1.79 -16.39 -0.74
C VAL A 51 3.31 -16.34 -0.82
N ILE A 52 3.92 -15.47 -0.03
CA ILE A 52 5.36 -15.30 0.09
C ILE A 52 5.71 -15.44 1.56
N LEU A 53 6.46 -16.49 1.88
CA LEU A 53 6.99 -16.71 3.21
C LEU A 53 8.48 -16.41 3.19
N LEU A 54 8.96 -15.52 4.06
CA LEU A 54 10.37 -15.25 4.24
C LEU A 54 10.74 -15.41 5.71
N ARG A 55 11.39 -16.53 6.04
CA ARG A 55 11.87 -16.78 7.40
C ARG A 55 13.13 -15.96 7.67
N ILE A 56 13.16 -15.29 8.80
CA ILE A 56 14.35 -14.64 9.36
C ILE A 56 14.73 -15.40 10.63
N GLU A 57 15.84 -16.13 10.59
CA GLU A 57 16.33 -16.88 11.76
C GLU A 57 16.68 -15.93 12.91
N GLY A 58 16.28 -16.29 14.13
CA GLY A 58 16.52 -15.50 15.34
C GLY A 58 15.58 -14.29 15.53
N ALA A 59 14.76 -13.93 14.54
CA ALA A 59 13.75 -12.90 14.73
C ALA A 59 12.69 -13.35 15.75
N GLN A 60 12.27 -12.42 16.62
CA GLN A 60 11.25 -12.67 17.65
C GLN A 60 9.89 -12.05 17.30
N SER A 61 9.78 -11.48 16.11
CA SER A 61 8.55 -10.88 15.60
C SER A 61 8.29 -11.34 14.17
N VAL A 62 7.03 -11.19 13.76
CA VAL A 62 6.55 -11.50 12.42
C VAL A 62 5.71 -10.33 11.92
N ASN A 63 5.91 -9.98 10.65
CA ASN A 63 5.08 -9.04 9.90
C ASN A 63 4.29 -9.84 8.87
N ILE A 64 2.98 -9.64 8.87
CA ILE A 64 2.04 -10.22 7.93
C ILE A 64 1.46 -9.05 7.13
N LEU A 65 1.44 -9.16 5.81
CA LEU A 65 0.83 -8.18 4.92
C LEU A 65 -0.05 -8.92 3.91
N LEU A 66 -1.34 -8.60 3.92
CA LEU A 66 -2.24 -8.92 2.82
C LEU A 66 -2.34 -7.70 1.93
N GLY A 67 -1.87 -7.79 0.70
CA GLY A 67 -2.12 -6.78 -0.32
C GLY A 67 -3.19 -7.25 -1.28
N VAL A 68 -4.11 -6.36 -1.62
CA VAL A 68 -5.23 -6.61 -2.54
C VAL A 68 -5.16 -5.56 -3.62
N LYS A 69 -5.29 -5.93 -4.90
CA LYS A 69 -5.37 -4.94 -6.00
C LYS A 69 -6.75 -4.27 -6.03
N ALA A 70 -6.96 -3.43 -5.04
CA ALA A 70 -8.21 -2.76 -4.71
C ALA A 70 -7.90 -1.33 -4.22
N GLY A 71 -6.99 -0.64 -4.91
CA GLY A 71 -6.70 0.77 -4.65
C GLY A 71 -7.69 1.72 -5.34
N SER A 72 -7.45 3.03 -5.22
CA SER A 72 -8.34 4.06 -5.82
C SER A 72 -8.39 4.01 -7.36
N LEU A 73 -7.49 3.28 -8.01
CA LEU A 73 -7.56 3.01 -9.44
C LEU A 73 -8.74 2.11 -9.85
N TYR A 74 -9.27 1.33 -8.90
CA TYR A 74 -10.33 0.34 -9.12
C TYR A 74 -11.73 0.84 -8.74
N GLU A 75 -11.82 2.00 -8.11
CA GLU A 75 -13.10 2.54 -7.61
C GLU A 75 -13.95 3.18 -8.72
N ASP A 76 -15.26 2.97 -8.63
CA ASP A 76 -16.26 3.60 -9.49
C ASP A 76 -16.78 4.93 -8.91
N LYS A 77 -16.60 5.14 -7.59
CA LYS A 77 -16.92 6.36 -6.86
C LYS A 77 -15.70 6.82 -6.07
N VAL A 78 -15.45 8.13 -6.08
CA VAL A 78 -14.26 8.73 -5.48
C VAL A 78 -14.18 8.43 -3.98
N GLY A 79 -13.03 7.92 -3.53
CA GLY A 79 -12.76 7.61 -2.11
C GLY A 79 -13.37 6.30 -1.61
N LEU A 80 -14.01 5.49 -2.47
CA LEU A 80 -14.63 4.23 -2.08
C LEU A 80 -13.59 3.16 -1.70
N ALA A 81 -12.44 3.12 -2.39
CA ALA A 81 -11.37 2.19 -2.04
C ALA A 81 -10.82 2.49 -0.64
N ASN A 82 -10.52 3.77 -0.37
CA ASN A 82 -10.04 4.22 0.92
C ASN A 82 -11.06 3.98 2.04
N LEU A 83 -12.33 4.36 1.81
CA LEU A 83 -13.40 4.11 2.78
C LEU A 83 -13.56 2.62 3.11
N THR A 84 -13.44 1.75 2.10
CA THR A 84 -13.50 0.30 2.30
C THR A 84 -12.33 -0.20 3.14
N SER A 85 -11.10 0.23 2.83
CA SER A 85 -9.90 -0.12 3.59
C SER A 85 -10.03 0.28 5.06
N GLU A 86 -10.35 1.55 5.32
CA GLU A 86 -10.52 2.08 6.68
C GLU A 86 -11.60 1.33 7.47
N SER A 87 -12.66 0.86 6.80
CA SER A 87 -13.76 0.13 7.44
C SER A 87 -13.39 -1.27 7.95
N LEU A 88 -12.31 -1.88 7.44
CA LEU A 88 -11.95 -3.28 7.73
C LEU A 88 -11.68 -3.57 9.21
N LEU A 89 -11.21 -2.57 9.96
CA LEU A 89 -10.79 -2.76 11.37
C LEU A 89 -11.85 -2.33 12.38
N PHE A 90 -12.90 -1.63 11.96
CA PHE A 90 -13.88 -1.07 12.88
C PHE A 90 -14.77 -2.14 13.48
N LYS A 91 -15.37 -3.00 12.67
CA LYS A 91 -16.14 -4.15 13.14
C LYS A 91 -16.34 -5.15 12.02
N ASN A 92 -16.87 -6.32 12.36
CA ASN A 92 -17.29 -7.31 11.38
C ASN A 92 -18.47 -8.12 11.95
N LYS A 93 -18.90 -9.22 11.31
CA LYS A 93 -20.05 -10.02 11.82
C LYS A 93 -19.80 -10.68 13.19
N LYS A 94 -18.53 -10.83 13.61
CA LYS A 94 -18.09 -11.55 14.81
C LYS A 94 -17.59 -10.62 15.92
N TYR A 95 -17.02 -9.47 15.54
CA TYR A 95 -16.37 -8.51 16.43
C TYR A 95 -17.10 -7.18 16.38
N GLY A 96 -17.39 -6.63 17.56
CA GLY A 96 -17.97 -5.31 17.75
C GLY A 96 -16.99 -4.17 17.44
N PHE A 97 -17.45 -2.95 17.72
CA PHE A 97 -16.73 -1.72 17.39
C PHE A 97 -15.34 -1.67 18.06
N MET A 98 -14.30 -1.54 17.24
CA MET A 98 -12.88 -1.51 17.59
C MET A 98 -12.37 -2.75 18.35
N GLU A 99 -13.09 -3.87 18.34
CA GLU A 99 -12.62 -5.10 19.00
C GLU A 99 -11.50 -5.81 18.23
N ILE A 100 -11.48 -5.67 16.90
CA ILE A 100 -10.44 -6.24 16.02
C ILE A 100 -9.06 -5.68 16.41
N PRO A 101 -8.80 -4.36 16.36
CA PRO A 101 -7.49 -3.81 16.73
C PRO A 101 -7.14 -4.09 18.20
N LYS A 102 -8.08 -3.91 19.13
CA LYS A 102 -7.86 -4.19 20.57
C LYS A 102 -7.39 -5.62 20.83
N SER A 103 -7.91 -6.60 20.09
CA SER A 103 -7.50 -8.00 20.25
C SER A 103 -6.07 -8.29 19.79
N ILE A 104 -5.55 -7.50 18.85
CA ILE A 104 -4.15 -7.59 18.42
C ILE A 104 -3.24 -6.78 19.36
N GLU A 105 -3.70 -5.61 19.82
CA GLU A 105 -2.99 -4.80 20.82
C GLU A 105 -2.80 -5.54 22.14
N SER A 106 -3.79 -6.35 22.56
CA SER A 106 -3.72 -7.10 23.83
C SER A 106 -2.61 -8.16 23.87
N ILE A 107 -2.12 -8.60 22.71
CA ILE A 107 -0.96 -9.50 22.58
C ILE A 107 0.33 -8.72 22.22
N GLY A 108 0.32 -7.39 22.37
CA GLY A 108 1.45 -6.52 22.06
C GLY A 108 1.69 -6.32 20.56
N GLY A 109 0.70 -6.65 19.73
CA GLY A 109 0.76 -6.45 18.29
C GLY A 109 0.22 -5.11 17.82
N VAL A 110 0.37 -4.86 16.53
CA VAL A 110 -0.23 -3.71 15.82
C VAL A 110 -0.91 -4.22 14.56
N ILE A 111 -2.07 -3.66 14.24
CA ILE A 111 -2.78 -3.92 12.99
C ILE A 111 -3.20 -2.61 12.36
N ASP A 112 -2.93 -2.49 11.06
CA ASP A 112 -3.23 -1.30 10.28
C ASP A 112 -3.81 -1.69 8.92
N THR A 113 -4.47 -0.73 8.28
CA THR A 113 -4.86 -0.82 6.88
C THR A 113 -4.39 0.41 6.12
N SER A 114 -4.23 0.27 4.82
CA SER A 114 -3.93 1.41 3.96
C SER A 114 -4.53 1.22 2.58
N CYS A 115 -4.82 2.34 1.92
CA CYS A 115 -5.19 2.37 0.51
C CYS A 115 -4.18 3.24 -0.23
N ASP A 116 -3.70 2.73 -1.36
CA ASP A 116 -2.91 3.47 -2.35
C ASP A 116 -3.69 3.47 -3.68
N TYR A 117 -3.08 3.95 -4.76
CA TYR A 117 -3.70 3.93 -6.08
C TYR A 117 -3.91 2.52 -6.60
N ASP A 118 -2.89 1.65 -6.53
CA ASP A 118 -2.91 0.34 -7.17
C ASP A 118 -3.41 -0.78 -6.25
N TYR A 119 -3.31 -0.61 -4.94
CA TYR A 119 -3.63 -1.64 -3.97
C TYR A 119 -4.11 -1.07 -2.64
N SER A 120 -4.80 -1.91 -1.88
CA SER A 120 -5.06 -1.72 -0.45
C SER A 120 -4.35 -2.82 0.34
N THR A 121 -4.00 -2.55 1.59
CA THR A 121 -3.31 -3.52 2.46
C THR A 121 -3.96 -3.65 3.82
N ILE A 122 -3.80 -4.84 4.40
CA ILE A 122 -3.96 -5.12 5.83
C ILE A 122 -2.60 -5.59 6.33
N SER A 123 -2.01 -4.89 7.29
CA SER A 123 -0.73 -5.26 7.90
C SER A 123 -0.90 -5.59 9.37
N ILE A 124 -0.28 -6.68 9.81
CA ILE A 124 -0.26 -7.12 11.21
C ILE A 124 1.19 -7.37 11.62
N LYS A 125 1.60 -6.82 12.76
CA LYS A 125 2.89 -7.10 13.39
C LYS A 125 2.66 -7.68 14.78
N VAL A 126 3.23 -8.84 15.05
CA VAL A 126 3.10 -9.56 16.34
C VAL A 126 4.42 -10.24 16.73
N LEU A 127 4.48 -10.77 17.95
CA LEU A 127 5.55 -11.69 18.34
C LEU A 127 5.45 -13.00 17.54
N SER A 128 6.58 -13.67 17.37
CA SER A 128 6.66 -14.97 16.67
C SER A 128 5.75 -16.05 17.27
N SER A 129 5.47 -15.99 18.58
CA SER A 129 4.57 -16.90 19.27
C SER A 129 3.11 -16.79 18.81
N ASP A 130 2.70 -15.60 18.35
CA ASP A 130 1.29 -15.26 18.14
C ASP A 130 0.91 -15.22 16.66
N ILE A 131 1.81 -15.69 15.79
CA ILE A 131 1.62 -15.68 14.33
C ILE A 131 0.33 -16.38 13.88
N PHE A 132 -0.05 -17.48 14.54
CA PHE A 132 -1.27 -18.21 14.18
C PHE A 132 -2.54 -17.47 14.60
N ASP A 133 -2.49 -16.75 15.72
CA ASP A 133 -3.59 -15.88 16.15
C ASP A 133 -3.74 -14.69 15.20
N ALA A 134 -2.63 -14.10 14.77
CA ALA A 134 -2.61 -13.03 13.79
C ALA A 134 -3.13 -13.47 12.40
N LEU A 135 -2.69 -14.63 11.90
CA LEU A 135 -3.19 -15.19 10.63
C LEU A 135 -4.68 -15.56 10.72
N SER A 136 -5.12 -16.10 11.86
CA SER A 136 -6.54 -16.37 12.12
C SER A 136 -7.36 -15.08 12.13
N LYS A 137 -6.85 -14.02 12.78
CA LYS A 137 -7.49 -12.70 12.81
C LYS A 137 -7.62 -12.10 11.41
N LEU A 138 -6.56 -12.18 10.61
CA LEU A 138 -6.58 -11.73 9.22
C LEU A 138 -7.66 -12.46 8.42
N LYS A 139 -7.76 -13.78 8.58
CA LYS A 139 -8.79 -14.58 7.90
C LYS A 139 -10.20 -14.19 8.35
N ASP A 140 -10.40 -13.98 9.66
CA ASP A 140 -11.67 -13.54 10.23
C ASP A 140 -12.11 -12.17 9.67
N ILE A 141 -11.17 -11.22 9.49
CA ILE A 141 -11.45 -9.90 8.90
C ILE A 141 -12.01 -10.07 7.49
N ILE A 142 -11.39 -10.94 6.68
CA ILE A 142 -11.80 -11.16 5.29
C ILE A 142 -13.17 -11.86 5.22
N ASP A 143 -13.35 -12.96 5.95
CA ASP A 143 -14.54 -13.80 5.84
C ASP A 143 -15.80 -13.15 6.41
N ASN A 144 -15.62 -12.36 7.47
CA ASN A 144 -16.73 -11.81 8.22
C ASN A 144 -16.91 -10.32 7.98
N PHE A 145 -16.24 -9.72 6.98
CA PHE A 145 -16.32 -8.30 6.69
C PHE A 145 -17.78 -7.83 6.66
N TYR A 146 -18.02 -6.73 7.38
CA TYR A 146 -19.32 -6.10 7.50
C TYR A 146 -19.14 -4.65 7.91
N VAL A 147 -19.92 -3.77 7.31
CA VAL A 147 -19.99 -2.35 7.66
C VAL A 147 -21.44 -1.91 7.74
N ASP A 148 -21.71 -0.94 8.61
CA ASP A 148 -22.99 -0.29 8.73
C ASP A 148 -22.85 1.23 8.95
N ASP A 149 -23.99 1.88 9.12
CA ASP A 149 -24.05 3.34 9.18
C ASP A 149 -23.35 3.90 10.43
N GLU A 150 -23.29 3.15 11.53
CA GLU A 150 -22.54 3.54 12.73
C GLU A 150 -21.05 3.72 12.41
N VAL A 151 -20.46 2.76 11.70
CA VAL A 151 -19.06 2.82 11.27
C VAL A 151 -18.84 3.98 10.30
N LEU A 152 -19.69 4.11 9.28
CA LEU A 152 -19.53 5.15 8.27
C LEU A 152 -19.69 6.57 8.83
N ASN A 153 -20.54 6.75 9.85
CA ASN A 153 -20.74 8.02 10.53
C ASN A 153 -19.50 8.47 11.34
N ILE A 154 -18.56 7.57 11.62
CA ILE A 154 -17.27 7.89 12.25
C ILE A 154 -16.18 8.09 11.20
N ILE A 155 -16.07 7.18 10.24
CA ILE A 155 -14.95 7.19 9.29
C ILE A 155 -15.04 8.39 8.32
N LYS A 156 -16.21 8.68 7.76
CA LYS A 156 -16.34 9.75 6.76
C LYS A 156 -15.95 11.13 7.30
N PRO A 157 -16.42 11.58 8.50
CA PRO A 157 -15.96 12.85 9.06
C PRO A 157 -14.45 12.88 9.33
N ASN A 158 -13.86 11.77 9.76
CA ASN A 158 -12.41 11.68 9.98
C ASN A 158 -11.62 11.86 8.68
N ILE A 159 -12.06 11.20 7.59
CA ILE A 159 -11.45 11.38 6.26
C ILE A 159 -11.61 12.83 5.78
N ILE A 160 -12.80 13.42 5.90
CA ILE A 160 -13.04 14.82 5.51
C ILE A 160 -12.16 15.78 6.34
N SER A 161 -12.00 15.53 7.64
CA SER A 161 -11.13 16.33 8.51
C SER A 161 -9.66 16.20 8.10
N SER A 162 -9.20 14.98 7.78
CA SER A 162 -7.84 14.73 7.28
C SER A 162 -7.58 15.47 5.96
N LEU A 163 -8.53 15.41 5.01
CA LEU A 163 -8.46 16.13 3.74
C LEU A 163 -8.37 17.65 3.95
N LYS A 164 -9.15 18.20 4.89
CA LYS A 164 -9.10 19.63 5.24
C LYS A 164 -7.76 20.02 5.86
N SER A 165 -7.24 19.21 6.78
CA SER A 165 -5.93 19.46 7.39
C SER A 165 -4.79 19.48 6.38
N LYS A 166 -4.88 18.70 5.29
CA LYS A 166 -3.88 18.71 4.21
C LYS A 166 -3.92 19.99 3.35
N GLU A 167 -5.02 20.74 3.36
CA GLU A 167 -5.13 22.00 2.61
C GLU A 167 -4.30 23.14 3.21
N ASP A 168 -3.83 22.97 4.45
CA ASP A 168 -2.93 23.87 5.14
C ASP A 168 -1.44 23.54 4.90
N ASP A 169 -1.14 22.37 4.31
CA ASP A 169 0.23 21.97 3.96
C ASP A 169 0.55 22.36 2.49
N PRO A 170 1.48 23.32 2.26
CA PRO A 170 1.90 23.73 0.91
C PRO A 170 2.43 22.57 0.06
N TRP A 171 3.07 21.58 0.69
CA TRP A 171 3.61 20.42 0.01
C TRP A 171 2.50 19.54 -0.56
N GLU A 172 1.47 19.26 0.23
CA GLU A 172 0.31 18.46 -0.16
C GLU A 172 -0.55 19.17 -1.20
N VAL A 173 -0.83 20.46 -1.00
CA VAL A 173 -1.55 21.30 -1.99
C VAL A 173 -0.80 21.31 -3.33
N GLY A 174 0.51 21.53 -3.30
CA GLY A 174 1.35 21.48 -4.49
C GLY A 174 1.34 20.10 -5.15
N LYS A 175 1.39 19.02 -4.35
CA LYS A 175 1.34 17.64 -4.85
C LYS A 175 0.04 17.37 -5.59
N LYS A 176 -1.09 17.67 -4.96
CA LYS A 176 -2.44 17.47 -5.52
C LYS A 176 -2.61 18.22 -6.84
N ALA A 177 -2.21 19.49 -6.88
CA ALA A 177 -2.25 20.28 -8.11
C ALA A 177 -1.33 19.69 -9.20
N PHE A 178 -0.12 19.29 -8.84
CA PHE A 178 0.85 18.70 -9.77
C PHE A 178 0.35 17.38 -10.37
N TRP A 179 -0.19 16.47 -9.56
CA TRP A 179 -0.75 15.21 -10.04
C TRP A 179 -2.00 15.42 -10.90
N LYS A 180 -2.88 16.36 -10.55
CA LYS A 180 -4.05 16.71 -11.38
C LYS A 180 -3.63 17.23 -12.77
N VAL A 181 -2.56 18.02 -12.84
CA VAL A 181 -2.00 18.48 -14.12
C VAL A 181 -1.45 17.32 -14.92
N LEU A 182 -0.70 16.41 -14.28
CA LEU A 182 -0.04 15.31 -15.00
C LEU A 182 -1.01 14.24 -15.50
N TYR A 183 -2.07 13.97 -14.76
CA TYR A 183 -2.95 12.82 -15.02
C TYR A 183 -4.37 13.24 -15.45
N GLY A 184 -4.73 14.51 -15.35
CA GLY A 184 -6.04 15.01 -15.75
C GLY A 184 -7.17 14.26 -15.04
N ASP A 185 -8.01 13.58 -15.81
CA ASP A 185 -9.14 12.79 -15.28
C ASP A 185 -8.78 11.31 -15.03
N HIS A 186 -7.55 10.89 -15.34
CA HIS A 186 -7.06 9.58 -14.96
C HIS A 186 -7.08 9.45 -13.42
N PRO A 187 -7.39 8.27 -12.84
CA PRO A 187 -7.51 8.10 -11.39
C PRO A 187 -6.28 8.55 -10.57
N TYR A 188 -5.07 8.39 -11.11
CA TYR A 188 -3.86 8.96 -10.51
C TYR A 188 -3.90 10.48 -10.31
N GLY A 189 -4.70 11.23 -11.08
CA GLY A 189 -4.88 12.67 -10.91
C GLY A 189 -5.76 13.08 -9.72
N ARG A 190 -6.30 12.12 -8.98
CA ARG A 190 -7.14 12.33 -7.79
C ARG A 190 -6.35 11.97 -6.51
N ASP A 191 -6.83 12.47 -5.38
CA ASP A 191 -6.30 12.04 -4.08
C ASP A 191 -6.84 10.63 -3.77
N VAL A 192 -5.98 9.75 -3.26
CA VAL A 192 -6.35 8.38 -2.86
C VAL A 192 -7.39 8.39 -1.75
N GLN A 193 -7.34 9.37 -0.84
CA GLN A 193 -8.35 9.52 0.22
C GLN A 193 -9.73 9.94 -0.32
N GLY A 194 -9.79 10.38 -1.58
CA GLY A 194 -10.99 10.90 -2.22
C GLY A 194 -11.19 12.40 -1.99
N ASP A 195 -12.45 12.81 -1.91
CA ASP A 195 -12.87 14.19 -1.68
C ASP A 195 -14.15 14.24 -0.82
N GLU A 196 -14.75 15.42 -0.66
CA GLU A 196 -15.96 15.59 0.15
C GLU A 196 -17.16 14.77 -0.34
N SER A 197 -17.16 14.27 -1.59
CA SER A 197 -18.21 13.39 -2.12
C SER A 197 -18.30 12.04 -1.40
N ILE A 198 -17.28 11.67 -0.61
CA ILE A 198 -17.27 10.50 0.26
C ILE A 198 -18.49 10.45 1.20
N ILE A 199 -19.07 11.62 1.53
CA ILE A 199 -20.29 11.72 2.34
C ILE A 199 -21.47 10.95 1.73
N SER A 200 -21.53 10.86 0.40
CA SER A 200 -22.60 10.21 -0.35
C SER A 200 -22.47 8.69 -0.47
N LEU A 201 -21.31 8.12 -0.14
CA LEU A 201 -21.06 6.67 -0.25
C LEU A 201 -21.91 5.88 0.75
N THR A 202 -22.52 4.79 0.34
CA THR A 202 -23.35 3.97 1.25
C THR A 202 -22.62 2.73 1.73
N LYS A 203 -23.14 2.06 2.76
CA LYS A 203 -22.63 0.75 3.20
C LYS A 203 -22.72 -0.28 2.08
N GLU A 204 -23.74 -0.20 1.22
CA GLU A 204 -23.88 -1.08 0.06
C GLU A 204 -22.77 -0.84 -0.98
N ASP A 205 -22.31 0.40 -1.15
CA ASP A 205 -21.15 0.69 -2.00
C ASP A 205 -19.88 0.02 -1.45
N VAL A 206 -19.63 0.15 -0.14
CA VAL A 206 -18.46 -0.44 0.53
C VAL A 206 -18.51 -1.97 0.47
N MET A 207 -19.66 -2.56 0.79
CA MET A 207 -19.86 -4.02 0.72
C MET A 207 -19.72 -4.53 -0.72
N ARG A 208 -20.23 -3.80 -1.72
CA ARG A 208 -20.04 -4.16 -3.13
C ARG A 208 -18.56 -4.12 -3.52
N PHE A 209 -17.85 -3.04 -3.18
CA PHE A 209 -16.44 -2.90 -3.50
C PHE A 209 -15.59 -4.01 -2.86
N PHE A 210 -15.84 -4.31 -1.58
CA PHE A 210 -15.18 -5.42 -0.90
C PHE A 210 -15.44 -6.76 -1.62
N ASN A 211 -16.70 -7.07 -1.92
CA ASN A 211 -17.08 -8.30 -2.60
C ASN A 211 -16.57 -8.40 -4.04
N ASP A 212 -16.34 -7.28 -4.73
CA ASP A 212 -15.81 -7.29 -6.10
C ASP A 212 -14.29 -7.53 -6.12
N PHE A 213 -13.54 -7.01 -5.15
CA PHE A 213 -12.07 -6.92 -5.24
C PHE A 213 -11.27 -7.68 -4.18
N TYR A 214 -11.81 -7.91 -2.98
CA TYR A 214 -11.11 -8.60 -1.88
C TYR A 214 -11.22 -10.12 -2.05
N LYS A 215 -10.50 -10.62 -3.05
CA LYS A 215 -10.52 -12.02 -3.52
C LYS A 215 -9.12 -12.62 -3.61
N PRO A 216 -8.98 -13.94 -3.44
CA PRO A 216 -7.66 -14.60 -3.42
C PRO A 216 -6.88 -14.39 -4.72
N ASP A 217 -7.53 -14.50 -5.88
CA ASP A 217 -6.90 -14.33 -7.20
C ASP A 217 -6.44 -12.89 -7.51
N ASN A 218 -6.84 -11.94 -6.66
CA ASN A 218 -6.50 -10.52 -6.73
C ASN A 218 -5.65 -10.06 -5.54
N SER A 219 -5.15 -11.01 -4.75
CA SER A 219 -4.45 -10.74 -3.49
C SER A 219 -3.11 -11.45 -3.41
N PHE A 220 -2.26 -10.94 -2.53
CA PHE A 220 -1.00 -11.56 -2.13
C PHE A 220 -0.84 -11.48 -0.62
N LEU A 221 -0.43 -12.59 -0.02
CA LEU A 221 -0.12 -12.70 1.42
C LEU A 221 1.38 -12.81 1.60
N ILE A 222 1.97 -11.91 2.37
CA ILE A 222 3.39 -11.90 2.69
C ILE A 222 3.55 -12.10 4.18
N VAL A 223 4.42 -13.02 4.57
CA VAL A 223 4.76 -13.30 5.97
C VAL A 223 6.27 -13.28 6.11
N VAL A 224 6.79 -12.33 6.89
CA VAL A 224 8.24 -12.14 7.09
C VAL A 224 8.57 -12.08 8.57
N GLY A 225 9.54 -12.88 9.02
CA GLY A 225 10.02 -12.84 10.40
C GLY A 225 10.39 -14.22 10.96
N GLY A 226 10.35 -14.35 12.28
CA GLY A 226 10.74 -15.58 12.97
C GLY A 226 9.60 -16.57 13.04
N PHE A 227 9.62 -17.62 12.24
CA PHE A 227 8.62 -18.68 12.28
C PHE A 227 9.12 -19.99 11.66
N ASP A 228 8.38 -21.06 11.88
CA ASP A 228 8.60 -22.34 11.20
C ASP A 228 7.90 -22.33 9.83
N LEU A 229 8.68 -22.45 8.76
CA LEU A 229 8.17 -22.38 7.38
C LEU A 229 7.10 -23.43 7.10
N GLY A 230 7.30 -24.67 7.54
CA GLY A 230 6.38 -25.77 7.29
C GLY A 230 5.05 -25.58 8.00
N LYS A 231 5.08 -25.23 9.30
CA LYS A 231 3.85 -25.01 10.08
C LYS A 231 3.02 -23.85 9.54
N VAL A 232 3.65 -22.75 9.15
CA VAL A 232 2.95 -21.57 8.62
C VAL A 232 2.37 -21.85 7.23
N GLU A 233 3.12 -22.54 6.38
CA GLU A 233 2.61 -22.99 5.08
C GLU A 233 1.38 -23.89 5.23
N ASP A 234 1.44 -24.90 6.10
CA ASP A 234 0.34 -25.83 6.32
C ASP A 234 -0.90 -25.10 6.85
N PHE A 235 -0.71 -24.16 7.78
CA PHE A 235 -1.78 -23.31 8.28
C PHE A 235 -2.42 -22.47 7.16
N ILE A 236 -1.60 -21.80 6.35
CA ILE A 236 -2.10 -20.95 5.26
C ILE A 236 -2.85 -21.79 4.21
N LYS A 237 -2.30 -22.94 3.82
CA LYS A 237 -2.97 -23.87 2.89
C LYS A 237 -4.32 -24.33 3.43
N LYS A 238 -4.40 -24.64 4.73
CA LYS A 238 -5.62 -25.12 5.36
C LYS A 238 -6.68 -24.03 5.48
N GLU A 239 -6.32 -22.86 5.98
CA GLU A 239 -7.29 -21.82 6.33
C GLU A 239 -7.62 -20.93 5.12
N PHE A 240 -6.63 -20.51 4.32
CA PHE A 240 -6.85 -19.59 3.21
C PHE A 240 -7.35 -20.26 1.93
N SER A 241 -7.25 -21.59 1.77
CA SER A 241 -7.81 -22.29 0.60
C SER A 241 -9.33 -22.17 0.48
N LYS A 242 -10.03 -21.97 1.61
CA LYS A 242 -11.49 -21.78 1.66
C LYS A 242 -11.95 -20.39 1.23
N TRP A 243 -11.03 -19.41 1.21
CA TRP A 243 -11.32 -18.11 0.63
C TRP A 243 -11.50 -18.33 -0.86
N SER A 244 -12.73 -18.34 -1.33
CA SER A 244 -13.09 -18.66 -2.71
C SER A 244 -13.94 -17.55 -3.27
N GLU A 245 -13.84 -17.38 -4.59
CA GLU A 245 -14.51 -16.41 -5.49
C GLU A 245 -13.48 -15.69 -6.35
N LYS A 246 -13.88 -15.35 -7.58
CA LYS A 246 -13.05 -14.64 -8.53
C LYS A 246 -13.28 -13.15 -8.41
N SER A 247 -12.20 -12.38 -8.44
CA SER A 247 -12.28 -10.92 -8.51
C SER A 247 -12.96 -10.44 -9.79
N LYS A 248 -13.62 -9.30 -9.67
CA LYS A 248 -14.09 -8.53 -10.80
C LYS A 248 -12.90 -8.00 -11.59
N LYS A 249 -12.87 -8.31 -12.88
CA LYS A 249 -11.89 -7.73 -13.80
C LYS A 249 -12.35 -6.33 -14.20
N VAL A 250 -11.47 -5.35 -14.02
CA VAL A 250 -11.69 -3.97 -14.47
C VAL A 250 -10.64 -3.62 -15.51
N SER A 251 -11.08 -2.99 -16.59
CA SER A 251 -10.15 -2.37 -17.55
C SER A 251 -9.68 -1.05 -16.95
N LEU A 252 -8.39 -0.98 -16.63
CA LEU A 252 -7.81 0.25 -16.11
C LEU A 252 -7.66 1.27 -17.24
N PRO A 253 -7.92 2.57 -16.99
CA PRO A 253 -7.72 3.59 -18.00
C PRO A 253 -6.23 3.71 -18.35
N GLU A 254 -5.93 4.00 -19.61
CA GLU A 254 -4.56 4.31 -20.02
C GLU A 254 -4.22 5.76 -19.66
N VAL A 255 -2.97 5.98 -19.24
CA VAL A 255 -2.43 7.32 -19.05
C VAL A 255 -2.24 7.97 -20.43
N LYS A 256 -2.93 9.08 -20.65
CA LYS A 256 -2.79 9.85 -21.90
C LYS A 256 -1.46 10.60 -21.91
N GLU A 257 -0.86 10.74 -23.08
CA GLU A 257 0.27 11.66 -23.25
C GLU A 257 -0.15 13.08 -22.90
N LEU A 258 0.75 13.80 -22.24
CA LEU A 258 0.52 15.20 -21.88
C LEU A 258 0.94 16.11 -23.03
N ASN A 259 0.06 17.05 -23.36
CA ASN A 259 0.48 18.28 -24.01
C ASN A 259 1.39 19.05 -23.05
N PRO A 260 2.45 19.74 -23.53
CA PRO A 260 3.31 20.55 -22.69
C PRO A 260 2.47 21.54 -21.87
N THR A 261 2.40 21.33 -20.56
CA THR A 261 1.74 22.26 -19.65
C THR A 261 2.81 23.20 -19.10
N ASN A 262 2.70 24.48 -19.41
CA ASN A 262 3.79 25.42 -19.10
C ASN A 262 3.83 25.82 -17.62
N GLN A 263 2.68 25.97 -16.95
CA GLN A 263 2.64 26.38 -15.55
C GLN A 263 1.22 26.27 -14.94
N VAL A 264 1.13 25.84 -13.69
CA VAL A 264 -0.07 26.04 -12.84
C VAL A 264 0.35 26.73 -11.55
N ILE A 265 -0.35 27.80 -11.19
CA ILE A 265 -0.09 28.59 -9.98
C ILE A 265 -1.27 28.41 -9.03
N VAL A 266 -1.01 27.82 -7.86
CA VAL A 266 -1.97 27.75 -6.77
C VAL A 266 -1.66 28.89 -5.79
N LYS A 267 -2.57 29.86 -5.68
CA LYS A 267 -2.43 30.98 -4.74
C LYS A 267 -2.97 30.57 -3.37
N LYS A 268 -2.10 30.58 -2.37
CA LYS A 268 -2.44 30.40 -0.95
C LYS A 268 -1.67 31.46 -0.16
N ASP A 269 -2.24 31.90 0.97
CA ASP A 269 -1.59 32.86 1.87
C ASP A 269 -0.51 32.13 2.70
N LEU A 270 0.69 32.02 2.12
CA LEU A 270 1.80 31.25 2.66
C LEU A 270 3.07 32.09 2.65
N LYS A 271 3.91 31.92 3.69
CA LYS A 271 5.19 32.61 3.81
C LYS A 271 6.28 32.10 2.85
N GLN A 272 6.08 30.93 2.25
CA GLN A 272 7.06 30.27 1.39
C GLN A 272 6.39 29.75 0.10
N ALA A 273 7.07 29.95 -1.02
CA ALA A 273 6.66 29.37 -2.30
C ALA A 273 7.14 27.90 -2.40
N THR A 274 6.26 27.02 -2.86
CA THR A 274 6.59 25.63 -3.18
C THR A 274 6.49 25.44 -4.69
N ILE A 275 7.58 24.98 -5.32
CA ILE A 275 7.65 24.76 -6.77
C ILE A 275 7.80 23.26 -7.01
N ARG A 276 6.97 22.69 -7.90
CA ARG A 276 7.08 21.32 -8.38
C ARG A 276 7.27 21.33 -9.90
N VAL A 277 8.29 20.61 -10.36
CA VAL A 277 8.60 20.45 -11.79
C VAL A 277 8.77 18.97 -12.07
N GLY A 278 8.18 18.50 -13.16
CA GLY A 278 8.36 17.14 -13.64
C GLY A 278 7.50 16.88 -14.86
N HIS A 279 7.52 15.63 -15.33
CA HIS A 279 6.84 15.17 -16.52
C HIS A 279 6.32 13.75 -16.30
N LEU A 280 5.44 13.26 -17.17
CA LEU A 280 5.12 11.83 -17.19
C LEU A 280 6.39 11.03 -17.52
N SER A 281 6.67 10.05 -16.67
CA SER A 281 7.76 9.12 -16.86
C SER A 281 7.24 7.82 -17.51
N THR A 282 8.08 6.81 -17.51
CA THR A 282 7.71 5.47 -17.97
C THR A 282 6.99 4.65 -16.88
N ASN A 283 6.54 3.45 -17.23
CA ASN A 283 5.91 2.51 -16.30
C ASN A 283 6.91 1.51 -15.71
N ILE A 284 6.47 0.77 -14.68
CA ILE A 284 7.32 -0.18 -13.94
C ILE A 284 7.89 -1.32 -14.79
N LYS A 285 7.35 -1.58 -15.99
CA LYS A 285 7.80 -2.63 -16.91
C LYS A 285 8.86 -2.15 -17.90
N ASP A 286 9.18 -0.86 -17.90
CA ASP A 286 10.23 -0.33 -18.76
C ASP A 286 11.59 -0.88 -18.35
N LYS A 287 12.32 -1.40 -19.34
CA LYS A 287 13.68 -1.90 -19.17
C LYS A 287 14.64 -0.82 -18.68
N ASN A 288 14.35 0.44 -18.98
CA ASN A 288 15.13 1.61 -18.58
C ASN A 288 14.71 2.18 -17.22
N GLY A 289 13.73 1.58 -16.52
CA GLY A 289 13.23 2.09 -15.23
C GLY A 289 14.34 2.27 -14.18
N TYR A 290 15.29 1.34 -14.08
CA TYR A 290 16.44 1.48 -13.18
C TYR A 290 17.39 2.62 -13.61
N ALA A 291 17.63 2.80 -14.91
CA ALA A 291 18.44 3.91 -15.41
C ALA A 291 17.80 5.25 -15.07
N LEU A 292 16.47 5.36 -15.16
CA LEU A 292 15.74 6.57 -14.76
C LEU A 292 15.79 6.84 -13.24
N LYS A 293 15.78 5.79 -12.40
CA LYS A 293 16.00 5.95 -10.94
C LYS A 293 17.39 6.50 -10.64
N VAL A 294 18.43 5.99 -11.31
CA VAL A 294 19.80 6.50 -11.18
C VAL A 294 19.90 7.94 -11.67
N LEU A 295 19.27 8.26 -12.81
CA LEU A 295 19.20 9.62 -13.33
C LEU A 295 18.55 10.58 -12.32
N ASN A 296 17.41 10.20 -11.73
CA ASN A 296 16.74 10.98 -10.70
C ASN A 296 17.65 11.21 -9.48
N PHE A 297 18.34 10.16 -9.00
CA PHE A 297 19.30 10.27 -7.90
C PHE A 297 20.40 11.29 -8.19
N ILE A 298 21.00 11.26 -9.38
CA ILE A 298 22.06 12.19 -9.79
C ILE A 298 21.55 13.63 -9.91
N ILE A 299 20.35 13.83 -10.47
CA ILE A 299 19.83 15.17 -10.76
C ILE A 299 19.32 15.87 -9.49
N ALA A 300 18.42 15.25 -8.74
CA ALA A 300 17.73 15.91 -7.62
C ALA A 300 17.48 15.01 -6.39
N GLY A 301 17.28 13.70 -6.60
CA GLY A 301 16.89 12.75 -5.56
C GLY A 301 18.01 12.35 -4.59
N GLY A 302 19.27 12.58 -4.93
CA GLY A 302 20.44 12.27 -4.11
C GLY A 302 20.70 13.22 -2.95
N GLY A 303 19.77 14.14 -2.66
CA GLY A 303 19.91 15.12 -1.58
C GLY A 303 21.07 16.08 -1.84
N PHE A 304 21.93 16.29 -0.84
CA PHE A 304 23.06 17.23 -0.91
C PHE A 304 24.15 16.85 -1.89
N GLY A 305 24.19 15.61 -2.41
CA GLY A 305 25.13 15.22 -3.46
C GLY A 305 24.54 15.27 -4.87
N SER A 306 23.34 15.85 -5.02
CA SER A 306 22.67 15.94 -6.31
C SER A 306 23.04 17.23 -7.04
N ARG A 307 23.12 17.15 -8.38
CA ARG A 307 23.53 18.29 -9.22
C ARG A 307 22.65 19.52 -9.03
N LEU A 308 21.37 19.35 -8.74
CA LEU A 308 20.44 20.45 -8.51
C LEU A 308 20.76 21.17 -7.20
N MET A 309 20.96 20.42 -6.11
CA MET A 309 21.27 21.01 -4.80
C MET A 309 22.65 21.69 -4.80
N ASP A 310 23.66 21.08 -5.41
CA ASP A 310 24.99 21.68 -5.57
C ASP A 310 24.90 23.05 -6.26
N LYS A 311 24.14 23.13 -7.37
CA LYS A 311 23.99 24.37 -8.13
C LYS A 311 23.22 25.45 -7.39
N ILE A 312 22.12 25.12 -6.71
CA ILE A 312 21.27 26.10 -6.04
C ILE A 312 21.91 26.60 -4.74
N ARG A 313 22.68 25.76 -4.03
CA ARG A 313 23.18 26.09 -2.68
C ARG A 313 24.63 26.57 -2.63
N GLU A 314 25.51 26.08 -3.51
CA GLU A 314 26.95 26.45 -3.45
C GLU A 314 27.33 27.60 -4.39
N LYS A 315 26.48 27.96 -5.34
CA LYS A 315 26.83 28.90 -6.43
C LYS A 315 25.98 30.17 -6.51
N GLU A 316 25.08 30.38 -5.55
CA GLU A 316 24.30 31.60 -5.34
C GLU A 316 24.30 31.96 -3.86
#